data_AF-A0A0Q5VN57-F1
#
_entry.id   AF-A0A0Q5VN57-F1
#
_cell.length_a   1.000
_cell.length_b   1.000
_cell.length_c   1.000
_cell.angle_alpha   90.00
_cell.angle_beta   90.00
_cell.angle_gamma   90.00
#
_symmetry.space_group_name_H-M   'P 1'
#
loop_
_entity.id
_entity.type
_entity.pdbx_description
1 polymer ?
#
loop_
_entity_poly.entity_id
_entity_poly.type
_entity_poly.pdbx_seq_one_letter_code
_entity_poly.pdbx_strand_id
1 'polypeptide(L)'
;MTSTQTETTEAPFQVHFVGGGITVPTQVDHEGNASWAECFGYGADFIVTPEILEAARRNSRDGRSIFDLSEEEQVARWGEVKLKRGPWPEGKTRHEPGGIRWITAREEAVYRANNLATEGEQKAARARIAAEFGPVPTKQSSTFIVR
;
A
#
# COMPACT_ATOMS: atom_id res chain seq x y z
N MET A 1 18.04 -7.22 -28.63
CA MET A 1 17.08 -6.29 -27.99
C MET A 1 15.76 -7.03 -27.90
N THR A 2 15.47 -7.63 -26.75
CA THR A 2 14.22 -8.37 -26.52
C THR A 2 13.14 -7.33 -26.24
N SER A 3 12.20 -7.14 -27.18
CA SER A 3 11.03 -6.30 -26.92
C SER A 3 10.18 -7.01 -25.87
N THR A 4 10.20 -6.51 -24.64
CA THR A 4 9.28 -6.93 -23.59
C THR A 4 7.89 -6.53 -24.05
N GLN A 5 7.10 -7.48 -24.57
CA GLN A 5 5.68 -7.25 -24.81
C GLN A 5 5.06 -6.84 -23.48
N THR A 6 4.60 -5.60 -23.40
CA THR A 6 3.86 -5.10 -22.25
C THR A 6 2.53 -5.84 -22.26
N GLU A 7 2.34 -6.81 -21.36
CA GLU A 7 1.05 -7.46 -21.20
C GLU A 7 0.00 -6.38 -20.89
N THR A 8 -0.94 -6.21 -21.81
CA THR A 8 -2.07 -5.30 -21.59
C THR A 8 -2.90 -5.85 -20.44
N THR A 9 -2.99 -5.08 -19.36
CA THR A 9 -3.81 -5.44 -18.22
C THR A 9 -5.28 -5.41 -18.59
N GLU A 10 -5.98 -6.51 -18.34
CA GLU A 10 -7.43 -6.61 -18.48
C GLU A 10 -8.12 -6.37 -17.12
N ALA A 11 -9.19 -5.57 -17.15
CA ALA A 11 -10.06 -5.29 -16.01
C ALA A 11 -11.34 -6.16 -16.06
N PRO A 12 -12.02 -6.42 -14.92
CA PRO A 12 -11.74 -5.88 -13.59
C PRO A 12 -10.64 -6.64 -12.83
N PHE A 13 -9.87 -5.92 -12.02
CA PHE A 13 -8.92 -6.52 -11.07
C PHE A 13 -8.83 -5.69 -9.78
N GLN A 14 -8.38 -6.33 -8.70
CA GLN A 14 -8.13 -5.67 -7.43
C GLN A 14 -6.68 -5.19 -7.34
N VAL A 15 -6.49 -4.03 -6.73
CA VAL A 15 -5.18 -3.53 -6.28
C VAL A 15 -5.25 -3.20 -4.81
N HIS A 16 -4.08 -3.16 -4.18
CA HIS A 16 -3.93 -2.69 -2.82
C HIS A 16 -2.77 -1.70 -2.71
N PHE A 17 -2.89 -0.74 -1.80
CA PHE A 17 -1.98 0.39 -1.67
C PHE A 17 -0.96 0.16 -0.57
N VAL A 18 0.31 -0.04 -0.97
CA VAL A 18 1.44 -0.28 -0.06
C VAL A 18 2.26 0.97 0.24
N GLY A 19 1.89 2.10 -0.37
CA GLY A 19 2.38 3.43 -0.01
C GLY A 19 1.21 4.40 0.15
N GLY A 20 1.46 5.54 0.79
CA GLY A 20 0.46 6.60 0.95
C GLY A 20 0.43 7.58 -0.23
N GLY A 21 -0.72 8.24 -0.41
CA GLY A 21 -0.81 9.49 -1.17
C GLY A 21 -1.01 9.32 -2.67
N ILE A 22 -1.65 8.25 -3.13
CA ILE A 22 -1.95 8.06 -4.55
C ILE A 22 -3.40 8.44 -4.83
N THR A 23 -3.57 9.43 -5.72
CA THR A 23 -4.86 9.82 -6.23
C THR A 23 -5.25 8.95 -7.42
N VAL A 24 -6.41 8.31 -7.33
CA VAL A 24 -6.94 7.38 -8.34
C VAL A 24 -8.33 7.83 -8.77
N PRO A 25 -8.67 7.82 -10.08
CA PRO A 25 -10.04 8.04 -10.50
C PRO A 25 -10.96 6.95 -9.96
N THR A 26 -12.05 7.33 -9.29
CA THR A 26 -13.04 6.38 -8.75
C THR A 26 -14.39 6.48 -9.46
N GLN A 27 -14.58 7.52 -10.27
CA GLN A 27 -15.76 7.68 -11.13
C GLN A 27 -15.35 8.24 -12.49
N VAL A 28 -16.10 7.85 -13.51
CA VAL A 28 -16.00 8.40 -14.86
C VAL A 28 -17.31 9.10 -15.23
N ASP A 29 -17.22 10.13 -16.06
CA ASP A 29 -18.40 10.72 -16.69
C ASP A 29 -18.84 9.93 -17.94
N HIS A 30 -19.90 10.40 -18.59
CA HIS A 30 -20.44 9.80 -19.82
C HIS A 30 -19.49 9.88 -21.02
N GLU A 31 -18.46 10.74 -20.99
CA GLU A 31 -17.42 10.84 -22.02
C GLU A 31 -16.24 9.90 -21.72
N GLY A 32 -16.24 9.24 -20.57
CA GLY A 32 -15.18 8.37 -20.09
C GLY A 32 -13.98 9.12 -19.51
N ASN A 33 -14.15 10.40 -19.14
CA ASN A 33 -13.15 11.16 -18.41
C ASN A 33 -13.31 10.92 -16.91
N ALA A 34 -12.22 11.03 -16.15
CA ALA A 34 -12.29 10.97 -14.69
C ALA A 34 -13.11 12.15 -14.16
N SER A 35 -14.27 11.86 -13.57
CA SER A 35 -15.15 12.88 -12.98
C SER A 35 -14.89 13.07 -11.48
N TRP A 36 -14.41 12.01 -10.82
CA TRP A 36 -14.02 12.04 -9.42
C TRP A 36 -12.75 11.23 -9.20
N ALA A 37 -11.92 11.69 -8.25
CA ALA A 37 -10.72 10.99 -7.85
C ALA A 37 -10.57 11.03 -6.33
N GLU A 38 -10.06 9.93 -5.77
CA GLU A 38 -9.85 9.77 -4.34
C GLU A 38 -8.37 9.49 -4.06
N CYS A 39 -7.89 10.03 -2.94
CA CYS A 39 -6.55 9.75 -2.46
C CYS A 39 -6.57 8.51 -1.57
N PHE A 40 -5.88 7.46 -1.99
CA PHE A 40 -5.75 6.23 -1.24
C PHE A 40 -4.46 6.23 -0.41
N GLY A 41 -4.60 5.73 0.82
CA GLY A 41 -3.51 5.53 1.77
C GLY A 41 -3.10 4.06 1.88
N TYR A 42 -2.03 3.82 2.64
CA TYR A 42 -1.55 2.48 2.96
C TYR A 42 -2.66 1.58 3.50
N GLY A 43 -2.70 0.32 3.06
CA GLY A 43 -3.66 -0.66 3.55
C GLY A 43 -5.04 -0.60 2.90
N ALA A 44 -5.29 0.33 1.98
CA ALA A 44 -6.52 0.37 1.21
C ALA A 44 -6.54 -0.70 0.10
N ASP A 45 -7.73 -1.16 -0.26
CA ASP A 45 -8.01 -1.97 -1.44
C ASP A 45 -8.90 -1.19 -2.40
N PHE A 46 -8.76 -1.45 -3.69
CA PHE A 46 -9.60 -0.84 -4.71
C PHE A 46 -9.80 -1.79 -5.89
N ILE A 47 -11.03 -1.81 -6.42
CA ILE A 47 -11.37 -2.58 -7.62
C ILE A 47 -11.25 -1.64 -8.82
N VAL A 48 -10.32 -1.96 -9.71
CA VAL A 48 -10.13 -1.25 -10.97
C VAL A 48 -11.12 -1.81 -11.99
N THR A 49 -12.12 -1.02 -12.38
CA THR A 49 -13.05 -1.38 -13.45
C THR A 49 -12.46 -1.03 -14.82
N PRO A 50 -13.00 -1.56 -15.93
CA PRO A 50 -12.56 -1.19 -17.27
C PRO A 50 -12.59 0.32 -17.53
N GLU A 51 -13.64 1.00 -17.06
CA GLU A 51 -13.81 2.45 -17.25
C GLU A 51 -12.75 3.24 -16.48
N ILE A 52 -12.47 2.84 -15.24
CA ILE A 52 -11.41 3.45 -14.42
C ILE A 52 -10.03 3.22 -15.04
N LEU A 53 -9.77 2.02 -15.55
CA LEU A 53 -8.50 1.70 -16.21
C LEU A 53 -8.28 2.58 -17.44
N GLU A 54 -9.30 2.71 -18.28
CA GLU A 54 -9.25 3.55 -19.48
C GLU A 54 -9.13 5.04 -19.14
N ALA A 55 -9.88 5.53 -18.14
CA ALA A 55 -9.74 6.91 -17.67
C ALA A 55 -8.33 7.18 -17.12
N ALA A 56 -7.73 6.23 -16.40
CA ALA A 56 -6.36 6.34 -15.92
C ALA A 56 -5.34 6.37 -17.06
N ARG A 57 -5.55 5.61 -18.16
CA ARG A 57 -4.71 5.68 -19.37
C ARG A 57 -4.81 7.04 -20.06
N ARG A 58 -6.03 7.55 -20.24
CA ARG A 58 -6.29 8.87 -20.86
C ARG A 58 -5.65 10.02 -20.08
N ASN A 59 -5.64 9.92 -18.76
CA ASN A 59 -5.04 10.93 -17.88
C ASN A 59 -3.51 10.86 -17.82
N SER A 60 -2.88 9.79 -18.32
CA SER A 60 -1.43 9.70 -18.36
C SER A 60 -0.85 10.30 -19.63
N ARG A 61 0.25 11.05 -19.49
CA ARG A 61 0.93 11.69 -20.62
C ARG A 61 1.52 10.69 -21.62
N ASP A 62 1.89 9.50 -21.15
CA ASP A 62 2.45 8.41 -21.96
C ASP A 62 1.40 7.37 -22.38
N GLY A 63 0.12 7.61 -22.08
CA GLY A 63 -0.98 6.69 -22.35
C GLY A 63 -0.99 5.43 -21.48
N ARG A 64 -0.09 5.30 -20.50
CA ARG A 64 -0.03 4.13 -19.61
C ARG A 64 -0.76 4.41 -18.30
N SER A 65 -1.57 3.45 -17.87
CA SER A 65 -2.22 3.56 -16.56
C SER A 65 -1.19 3.47 -15.44
N ILE A 66 -1.46 4.13 -14.31
CA ILE A 66 -0.73 3.90 -13.06
C ILE A 66 -0.80 2.43 -12.61
N PHE A 67 -1.84 1.69 -13.04
CA PHE A 67 -2.01 0.25 -12.75
C PHE A 67 -1.22 -0.67 -13.70
N ASP A 68 -0.64 -0.11 -14.75
CA ASP A 68 0.19 -0.80 -15.74
C ASP A 68 1.71 -0.62 -15.44
N LEU A 69 2.07 0.01 -14.32
CA LEU A 69 3.47 0.24 -13.93
C LEU A 69 4.06 -0.96 -13.18
N SER A 70 5.26 -1.40 -13.58
CA SER A 70 6.05 -2.37 -12.82
C SER A 70 6.55 -1.79 -11.49
N GLU A 71 7.00 -2.65 -10.56
CA GLU A 71 7.56 -2.17 -9.29
C GLU A 71 8.78 -1.26 -9.52
N GLU A 72 9.63 -1.58 -10.50
CA GLU A 72 10.78 -0.77 -10.88
C GLU A 72 10.38 0.60 -11.44
N GLU A 73 9.31 0.64 -12.24
CA GLU A 73 8.78 1.89 -12.80
C GLU A 73 8.13 2.77 -11.73
N GLN A 74 7.43 2.16 -10.76
CA GLN A 74 6.91 2.87 -9.59
C GLN A 74 8.05 3.47 -8.76
N VAL A 75 9.11 2.69 -8.49
CA VAL A 75 10.30 3.18 -7.77
C VAL A 75 11.00 4.30 -8.55
N ALA A 76 11.13 4.18 -9.87
CA ALA A 76 11.71 5.25 -10.69
C ALA A 76 10.86 6.53 -10.66
N ARG A 77 9.53 6.40 -10.61
CA ARG A 77 8.58 7.53 -10.62
C ARG A 77 8.39 8.18 -9.26
N TRP A 78 8.37 7.41 -8.18
CA TRP A 78 7.97 7.87 -6.84
C TRP A 78 9.01 7.61 -5.74
N GLY A 79 10.11 6.92 -6.05
CA GLY A 79 11.10 6.49 -5.06
C GLY A 79 10.72 5.24 -4.27
N GLU A 80 9.47 4.77 -4.39
CA GLU A 80 8.94 3.60 -3.70
C GLU A 80 7.79 2.95 -4.48
N VAL A 81 7.48 1.69 -4.17
CA VAL A 81 6.29 1.01 -4.69
C VAL A 81 5.07 1.54 -3.93
N LYS A 82 4.03 1.94 -4.66
CA LYS A 82 2.82 2.54 -4.09
C LYS A 82 1.61 1.63 -4.14
N LEU A 83 1.53 0.79 -5.17
CA LEU A 83 0.42 -0.15 -5.37
C LEU A 83 0.93 -1.50 -5.86
N LYS A 84 0.19 -2.56 -5.50
CA LYS A 84 0.41 -3.93 -5.97
C LYS A 84 -0.92 -4.56 -6.40
N ARG A 85 -0.86 -5.55 -7.28
CA ARG A 85 -2.04 -6.31 -7.73
C ARG A 85 -2.49 -7.31 -6.67
N GLY A 86 -3.79 -7.59 -6.71
CA GLY A 86 -4.46 -8.52 -5.80
C GLY A 86 -4.89 -7.87 -4.49
N PRO A 87 -5.55 -8.64 -3.62
CA PRO A 87 -5.99 -8.16 -2.32
C PRO A 87 -4.81 -7.87 -1.38
N TRP A 88 -5.06 -7.05 -0.36
CA TRP A 88 -4.15 -6.90 0.77
C TRP A 88 -3.76 -8.28 1.34
N PRO A 89 -2.46 -8.57 1.55
CA PRO A 89 -2.03 -9.88 2.04
C PRO A 89 -2.67 -10.25 3.40
N GLU A 90 -3.12 -11.49 3.52
CA GLU A 90 -3.71 -12.00 4.75
C GLU A 90 -2.72 -11.93 5.92
N GLY A 91 -3.21 -11.53 7.10
CA GLY A 91 -2.41 -11.44 8.33
C GLY A 91 -1.43 -10.27 8.38
N LYS A 92 -1.37 -9.39 7.36
CA LYS A 92 -0.59 -8.15 7.44
C LYS A 92 -1.43 -6.99 7.96
N THR A 93 -0.84 -6.18 8.83
CA THR A 93 -1.49 -4.96 9.30
C THR A 93 -1.75 -3.99 8.14
N ARG A 94 -2.90 -3.32 8.16
CA ARG A 94 -3.26 -2.24 7.21
C ARG A 94 -2.83 -0.87 7.70
N HIS A 95 -2.05 -0.81 8.78
CA HIS A 95 -1.52 0.45 9.28
C HIS A 95 -0.16 0.73 8.65
N GLU A 96 0.03 1.97 8.20
CA GLU A 96 1.30 2.42 7.66
C GLU A 96 2.43 2.26 8.68
N PRO A 97 3.51 1.52 8.36
CA PRO A 97 4.63 1.35 9.27
C PRO A 97 5.17 2.69 9.79
N GLY A 98 5.23 2.84 11.11
CA GLY A 98 5.68 4.07 11.77
C GLY A 98 4.60 5.16 11.93
N GLY A 99 3.42 5.01 11.33
CA GLY A 99 2.28 5.87 11.58
C GLY A 99 1.70 5.67 12.99
N ILE A 100 1.00 6.67 13.53
CA ILE A 100 0.48 6.62 14.91
C ILE A 100 -0.40 5.38 15.16
N ARG A 101 -1.27 5.03 14.21
CA ARG A 101 -2.14 3.85 14.30
C ARG A 101 -1.35 2.55 14.32
N TRP A 102 -0.28 2.46 13.54
CA TRP A 102 0.62 1.31 13.54
C TRP A 102 1.36 1.19 14.87
N ILE A 103 1.89 2.31 15.38
CA ILE A 103 2.61 2.36 16.66
C ILE A 103 1.68 1.91 17.79
N THR A 104 0.49 2.50 17.90
CA THR A 104 -0.49 2.15 18.92
C THR A 104 -0.90 0.68 18.83
N ALA A 105 -1.27 0.19 17.65
CA ALA A 105 -1.67 -1.21 17.47
C ALA A 105 -0.55 -2.18 17.84
N ARG A 106 0.70 -1.85 17.47
CA ARG A 106 1.87 -2.66 17.83
C ARG A 106 2.15 -2.62 19.34
N GLU A 107 2.10 -1.46 19.97
CA GLU A 107 2.31 -1.31 21.42
C GLU A 107 1.28 -2.09 22.22
N GLU A 108 0.00 -2.00 21.85
CA GLU A 108 -1.05 -2.82 22.45
C GLU A 108 -0.81 -4.32 22.28
N ALA A 109 -0.38 -4.75 21.09
CA ALA A 109 -0.07 -6.15 20.84
C ALA A 109 1.11 -6.63 21.71
N VAL A 110 2.16 -5.82 21.83
CA VAL A 110 3.31 -6.09 22.71
C VAL A 110 2.88 -6.14 24.17
N TYR A 111 2.04 -5.21 24.62
CA TYR A 111 1.50 -5.20 25.97
C TYR A 111 0.69 -6.48 26.26
N ARG A 112 -0.22 -6.88 25.36
CA ARG A 112 -0.96 -8.15 25.47
C ARG A 112 -0.02 -9.34 25.53
N ALA A 113 0.98 -9.38 24.66
CA ALA A 113 1.96 -10.46 24.63
C ALA A 113 2.74 -10.58 25.94
N ASN A 114 3.15 -9.46 26.55
CA ASN A 114 3.90 -9.46 27.81
C ASN A 114 3.05 -9.88 29.03
N ASN A 115 1.73 -9.80 28.94
CA ASN A 115 0.81 -10.23 29.99
C ASN A 115 0.36 -11.69 29.86
N LEU A 116 0.92 -12.47 28.93
CA LEU A 116 0.67 -13.91 28.85
C LEU A 116 1.37 -14.67 29.98
N ALA A 117 0.73 -15.73 30.47
CA ALA A 117 1.12 -16.42 31.69
C ALA A 117 2.47 -17.14 31.58
N THR A 118 2.83 -17.64 30.39
CA THR A 118 4.03 -18.46 30.21
C THR A 118 5.02 -17.84 29.22
N GLU A 119 6.31 -18.08 29.43
CA GLU A 119 7.37 -17.63 28.52
C GLU A 119 7.18 -18.18 27.09
N GLY A 120 6.68 -19.41 26.97
CA GLY A 120 6.38 -20.04 25.68
C GLY A 120 5.33 -19.28 24.88
N GLU A 121 4.23 -18.89 25.54
CA GLU A 121 3.17 -18.08 24.93
C GLU A 121 3.65 -16.68 24.59
N GLN A 122 4.43 -16.04 25.48
CA GLN A 122 5.02 -14.73 25.23
C GLN A 122 5.92 -14.76 23.98
N LYS A 123 6.79 -15.78 23.88
CA LYS A 123 7.68 -15.96 22.72
C LYS A 123 6.89 -16.16 21.42
N ALA A 124 5.86 -17.01 21.43
CA ALA A 124 5.00 -17.23 20.27
C ALA A 124 4.24 -15.96 19.87
N ALA A 125 3.73 -15.20 20.83
CA ALA A 125 3.04 -13.94 20.57
C ALA A 125 3.98 -12.89 19.96
N ARG A 126 5.21 -12.75 20.49
CA ARG A 126 6.22 -11.84 19.91
C ARG A 126 6.61 -12.23 18.49
N ALA A 127 6.69 -13.53 18.17
CA ALA A 127 6.92 -13.99 16.81
C ALA A 127 5.78 -13.60 15.86
N ARG A 128 4.52 -13.69 16.31
CA ARG A 128 3.35 -13.21 15.53
C ARG A 128 3.38 -11.70 15.31
N ILE A 129 3.70 -10.92 16.34
CA ILE A 129 3.82 -9.45 16.24
C ILE A 129 4.91 -9.08 15.23
N ALA A 130 6.06 -9.76 15.25
CA ALA A 130 7.13 -9.53 14.30
C ALA A 130 6.73 -9.88 12.86
N ALA A 131 5.92 -10.92 12.67
CA ALA A 131 5.37 -11.28 11.36
C ALA A 131 4.32 -10.26 10.85
N GLU A 132 3.45 -9.77 11.73
CA GLU A 132 2.35 -8.86 11.38
C GLU A 132 2.81 -7.42 11.16
N PHE A 133 3.65 -6.89 12.05
CA PHE A 133 4.07 -5.49 12.05
C PHE A 133 5.46 -5.29 11.42
N GLY A 134 6.25 -6.35 11.27
CA GLY A 134 7.63 -6.28 10.80
C GLY A 134 8.66 -6.04 11.91
N PRO A 135 9.94 -5.84 11.55
CA PRO A 135 11.00 -5.60 12.52
C PRO A 135 10.79 -4.30 13.28
N VAL A 136 11.28 -4.25 14.53
CA VAL A 136 11.24 -3.02 15.33
C VAL A 136 12.07 -1.95 14.62
N PRO A 137 11.52 -0.75 14.33
CA PRO A 137 12.33 0.34 13.82
C PRO A 137 13.42 0.64 14.84
N THR A 138 14.69 0.44 14.46
CA THR A 138 15.84 0.60 15.37
C THR A 138 16.27 2.07 15.52
N LYS A 139 15.63 3.00 14.79
CA LYS A 139 15.99 4.42 14.80
C LYS A 139 14.81 5.27 15.26
N GLN A 140 14.85 5.72 16.51
CA GLN A 140 14.21 6.98 16.89
C GLN A 140 15.16 8.11 16.50
N SER A 141 14.95 8.76 15.36
CA SER A 141 15.56 10.07 15.10
C SER A 141 14.69 11.14 15.76
N SER A 142 15.01 11.49 17.00
CA SER A 142 14.45 12.68 17.64
C SER A 142 15.14 13.91 17.05
N THR A 143 14.51 14.56 16.07
CA THR A 143 14.93 15.90 15.61
C THR A 143 14.52 16.91 16.67
N PHE A 144 15.48 17.37 17.46
CA PHE A 144 15.30 18.52 18.35
C PHE A 144 15.39 19.81 17.50
N ILE A 145 14.28 20.55 17.39
CA ILE A 145 14.31 21.92 16.88
C ILE A 145 14.76 22.82 18.02
N VAL A 146 16.02 23.26 17.99
CA VAL A 146 16.50 24.35 18.84
C VAL A 146 15.95 25.64 18.23
N ARG A 147 15.13 26.36 19.00
CA ARG A 147 14.67 27.72 18.66
C ARG A 147 15.72 28.74 19.07
#